data_AF-A0A815IPP8-F1
#
_entry.id   AF-A0A815IPP8-F1
#
_cell.length_a   1.000
_cell.length_b   1.000
_cell.length_c   1.000
_cell.angle_alpha   90.00
_cell.angle_beta   90.00
_cell.angle_gamma   90.00
#
_symmetry.space_group_name_H-M   'P 1'
#
loop_
_entity.id
_entity.type
_entity.pdbx_description
1 polymer ?
#
loop_
_entity_poly.entity_id
_entity_poly.type
_entity_poly.pdbx_seq_one_letter_code
_entity_poly.pdbx_strand_id
1 'polypeptide(L)'
;MYIGKTRDGILAGIVGGALVNWNFSLFVNECLTPLMYLLKRHQNLDDFMEALSFKLSQIFGAKLATLPKISLRMLIHILLMKSDISLRRMILSLLCKRHPVPFVDPTIIDQHQQKQAHYQIVPEILHVWNYDRPTFLSFGVGPCFRKSTLMNAVFMSSFEQSTQSIYFQQTIDIDFGYSFLPSQPRKMNIADAHGQMTKQLLCKISELFDGFLVHVDYEFLERNNEFVLDFLDALPVDKYRLLIIRDLQRTVGIFS
;
A
#
# COMPACT_ATOMS: atom_id res chain seq x y z
N MET A 1 26.33 6.83 -9.40
CA MET A 1 26.60 8.26 -9.13
C MET A 1 25.85 9.07 -10.19
N TYR A 2 24.67 9.64 -9.86
CA TYR A 2 23.75 10.33 -10.80
C TYR A 2 24.00 11.84 -10.89
N ILE A 3 25.27 12.24 -11.00
CA ILE A 3 25.61 13.64 -11.21
C ILE A 3 25.64 13.85 -12.73
N GLY A 4 24.64 14.58 -13.27
CA GLY A 4 24.64 15.03 -14.66
C GLY A 4 23.59 14.40 -15.62
N LYS A 5 22.75 13.46 -15.18
CA LYS A 5 21.63 12.94 -16.00
C LYS A 5 20.31 13.58 -15.58
N THR A 6 19.54 14.11 -16.54
CA THR A 6 18.18 14.59 -16.29
C THR A 6 17.26 13.41 -15.94
N ARG A 7 16.19 13.66 -15.18
CA ARG A 7 15.15 12.66 -14.86
C ARG A 7 14.66 11.94 -16.12
N ASP A 8 14.44 12.70 -17.18
CA ASP A 8 14.03 12.16 -18.49
C ASP A 8 15.09 11.25 -19.12
N GLY A 9 16.38 11.60 -19.02
CA GLY A 9 17.46 10.74 -19.52
C GLY A 9 17.59 9.42 -18.76
N ILE A 10 17.27 9.41 -17.45
CA ILE A 10 17.24 8.17 -16.65
C ILE A 10 16.07 7.30 -17.07
N LEU A 11 14.87 7.87 -17.16
CA LEU A 11 13.67 7.14 -17.57
C LEU A 11 13.80 6.61 -19.01
N ALA A 12 14.34 7.41 -19.93
CA ALA A 12 14.60 6.98 -21.30
C ALA A 12 15.57 5.79 -21.38
N GLY A 13 16.57 5.73 -20.49
CA GLY A 13 17.48 4.58 -20.40
C GLY A 13 16.76 3.30 -19.95
N ILE A 14 15.98 3.39 -18.86
CA ILE A 14 15.23 2.24 -18.31
C ILE A 14 14.24 1.70 -19.33
N VAL A 15 13.42 2.59 -19.93
CA VAL A 15 12.39 2.14 -20.86
C VAL A 15 12.98 1.78 -22.24
N GLY A 16 14.11 2.38 -22.62
CA GLY A 16 14.88 2.00 -23.80
C GLY A 16 15.45 0.57 -23.70
N GLY A 17 15.90 0.13 -22.53
CA GLY A 17 16.28 -1.27 -22.29
C GLY A 17 15.08 -2.22 -22.43
N ALA A 18 13.93 -1.84 -21.86
CA ALA A 18 12.68 -2.59 -21.97
C ALA A 18 12.16 -2.75 -23.42
N LEU A 19 12.43 -1.78 -24.30
CA LEU A 19 12.07 -1.81 -25.72
C LEU A 19 12.82 -2.89 -26.51
N VAL A 20 14.10 -3.11 -26.19
CA VAL A 20 14.99 -3.99 -26.95
C VAL A 20 14.83 -5.45 -26.51
N ASN A 21 14.62 -5.69 -25.22
CA ASN A 21 14.42 -7.04 -24.69
C ASN A 21 13.59 -6.96 -23.39
N TRP A 22 12.27 -7.15 -23.49
CA TRP A 22 11.39 -7.07 -22.32
C TRP A 22 11.67 -8.22 -21.35
N ASN A 23 12.47 -7.92 -20.33
CA ASN A 23 12.66 -8.77 -19.16
C ASN A 23 12.20 -8.01 -17.93
N PHE A 24 11.06 -8.44 -17.37
CA PHE A 24 10.44 -7.78 -16.22
C PHE A 24 11.37 -7.69 -15.00
N SER A 25 12.15 -8.74 -14.74
CA SER A 25 13.07 -8.76 -13.60
C SER A 25 14.22 -7.77 -13.79
N LEU A 26 14.76 -7.67 -15.00
CA LEU A 26 15.79 -6.69 -15.33
C LEU A 26 15.25 -5.27 -15.21
N PHE A 27 14.08 -5.02 -15.79
CA PHE A 27 13.40 -3.73 -15.71
C PHE A 27 13.18 -3.28 -14.25
N VAL A 28 12.66 -4.18 -13.41
CA VAL A 28 12.48 -3.90 -11.97
C VAL A 28 13.80 -3.54 -11.31
N ASN A 29 14.88 -4.27 -11.60
CA ASN A 29 16.21 -3.97 -11.05
C ASN A 29 16.73 -2.59 -11.48
N GLU A 30 16.49 -2.20 -12.73
CA GLU A 30 16.86 -0.88 -13.24
C GLU A 30 16.10 0.25 -12.55
N CYS A 31 14.87 0.00 -12.09
CA CYS A 31 14.10 0.97 -11.30
C CYS A 31 14.62 1.18 -9.87
N LEU A 32 15.32 0.21 -9.26
CA LEU A 32 15.72 0.27 -7.85
C LEU A 32 16.76 1.37 -7.56
N THR A 33 17.70 1.60 -8.47
CA THR A 33 18.78 2.57 -8.25
C THR A 33 18.27 4.02 -8.28
N PRO A 34 17.46 4.44 -9.27
CA PRO A 34 16.75 5.72 -9.24
C PRO A 34 15.87 5.88 -7.99
N LEU A 35 15.14 4.83 -7.60
CA LEU A 35 14.27 4.85 -6.43
C LEU A 35 15.06 5.17 -5.14
N MET A 36 16.17 4.47 -4.92
CA MET A 36 17.06 4.73 -3.78
C MET A 36 17.63 6.16 -3.79
N TYR A 37 17.97 6.67 -4.97
CA TYR A 37 18.46 8.04 -5.11
C TYR A 37 17.40 9.08 -4.74
N LEU A 38 16.16 8.88 -5.21
CA LEU A 38 15.02 9.75 -4.88
C LEU A 38 14.69 9.70 -3.39
N LEU A 39 14.72 8.51 -2.78
CA LEU A 39 14.56 8.31 -1.34
C LEU A 39 15.59 9.10 -0.54
N LYS A 40 16.88 8.98 -0.89
CA LYS A 40 17.97 9.70 -0.23
C LYS A 40 17.79 11.22 -0.30
N ARG A 41 17.15 11.73 -1.35
CA ARG A 41 16.86 13.15 -1.55
C ARG A 41 15.52 13.60 -0.98
N HIS A 42 14.84 12.72 -0.23
CA HIS A 42 13.49 12.97 0.25
C HIS A 42 12.62 13.50 -0.90
N GLN A 43 12.51 12.77 -2.00
CA GLN A 43 11.61 13.14 -3.10
C GLN A 43 10.29 12.38 -2.97
N ASN A 44 9.22 12.92 -3.56
CA ASN A 44 7.98 12.18 -3.71
C ASN A 44 8.19 11.08 -4.76
N LEU A 45 7.95 9.82 -4.37
CA LEU A 45 8.09 8.66 -5.26
C LEU A 45 6.88 8.48 -6.18
N ASP A 46 5.74 9.10 -5.86
CA ASP A 46 4.54 9.04 -6.68
C ASP A 46 4.78 9.70 -8.04
N ASP A 47 5.48 10.85 -8.05
CA ASP A 47 5.90 11.52 -9.28
C ASP A 47 6.73 10.58 -10.16
N PHE A 48 7.66 9.83 -9.56
CA PHE A 48 8.51 8.88 -10.30
C PHE A 48 7.66 7.77 -10.94
N MET A 49 6.71 7.22 -10.19
CA MET A 49 5.80 6.19 -10.70
C MET A 49 4.91 6.71 -11.83
N GLU A 50 4.38 7.93 -11.71
CA GLU A 50 3.57 8.56 -12.74
C GLU A 50 4.37 8.75 -14.03
N ALA A 51 5.59 9.29 -13.93
CA ALA A 51 6.45 9.49 -15.09
C ALA A 51 6.89 8.18 -15.74
N LEU A 52 7.16 7.13 -14.95
CA LEU A 52 7.49 5.81 -15.45
C LEU A 52 6.29 5.20 -16.20
N SER A 53 5.09 5.26 -15.62
CA SER A 53 3.85 4.80 -16.23
C SER A 53 3.55 5.51 -17.55
N PHE A 54 3.70 6.84 -17.56
CA PHE A 54 3.54 7.64 -18.77
C PHE A 54 4.50 7.20 -19.89
N LYS A 55 5.79 7.03 -19.58
CA LYS A 55 6.79 6.57 -20.57
C LYS A 55 6.51 5.16 -21.09
N LEU A 56 6.08 4.25 -20.22
CA LEU A 56 5.66 2.91 -20.63
C LEU A 56 4.45 2.96 -21.58
N SER A 57 3.48 3.84 -21.32
CA SER A 57 2.31 4.02 -22.19
C SER A 57 2.66 4.54 -23.58
N GLN A 58 3.63 5.45 -23.69
CA GLN A 58 4.13 5.95 -24.98
C GLN A 58 4.76 4.85 -25.83
N ILE A 59 5.36 3.86 -25.19
CA ILE A 59 6.13 2.81 -25.87
C ILE A 59 5.27 1.60 -26.21
N PHE A 60 4.47 1.12 -25.25
CA PHE A 60 3.69 -0.11 -25.42
C PHE A 60 2.25 0.17 -25.88
N GLY A 61 1.76 1.40 -25.77
CA GLY A 61 0.40 1.78 -26.16
C GLY A 61 -0.63 0.83 -25.55
N ALA A 62 -1.48 0.26 -26.40
CA ALA A 62 -2.50 -0.72 -26.00
C ALA A 62 -1.93 -2.02 -25.37
N LYS A 63 -0.69 -2.40 -25.69
CA LYS A 63 -0.04 -3.59 -25.09
C LYS A 63 0.31 -3.39 -23.62
N LEU A 64 0.29 -2.16 -23.10
CA LEU A 64 0.55 -1.90 -21.69
C LEU A 64 -0.40 -2.67 -20.76
N ALA A 65 -1.66 -2.85 -21.19
CA ALA A 65 -2.67 -3.56 -20.41
C ALA A 65 -2.35 -5.05 -20.19
N THR A 66 -1.53 -5.65 -21.06
CA THR A 66 -1.13 -7.06 -20.95
C THR A 66 0.21 -7.24 -20.23
N LEU A 67 0.91 -6.15 -19.91
CA LEU A 67 2.18 -6.22 -19.20
C LEU A 67 1.94 -6.34 -17.68
N PRO A 68 2.86 -7.01 -16.95
CA PRO A 68 2.81 -7.01 -15.50
C PRO A 68 2.88 -5.57 -14.96
N LYS A 69 1.92 -5.19 -14.12
CA LYS A 69 1.88 -3.86 -13.52
C LYS A 69 3.00 -3.70 -12.48
N ILE A 70 3.71 -2.58 -12.54
CA ILE A 70 4.68 -2.17 -11.52
C ILE A 70 3.97 -1.27 -10.52
N SER A 71 4.08 -1.59 -9.23
CA SER A 71 3.66 -0.73 -8.12
C SER A 71 4.85 -0.21 -7.35
N LEU A 72 4.69 0.94 -6.68
CA LEU A 72 5.72 1.46 -5.79
C LEU A 72 5.98 0.45 -4.67
N ARG A 73 4.92 -0.14 -4.10
CA ARG A 73 4.98 -1.19 -3.09
C ARG A 73 5.86 -2.37 -3.51
N MET A 74 5.70 -2.87 -4.74
CA MET A 74 6.53 -3.96 -5.25
C MET A 74 8.00 -3.54 -5.27
N LEU A 75 8.30 -2.35 -5.77
CA LEU A 75 9.67 -1.84 -5.83
C LEU A 75 10.27 -1.66 -4.43
N ILE A 76 9.49 -1.15 -3.46
CA ILE A 76 9.91 -1.00 -2.06
C ILE A 76 10.16 -2.36 -1.42
N HIS A 77 9.26 -3.33 -1.58
CA HIS A 77 9.46 -4.67 -1.04
C HIS A 77 10.74 -5.32 -1.59
N ILE A 78 10.96 -5.26 -2.90
CA ILE A 78 12.18 -5.80 -3.53
C ILE A 78 13.44 -5.05 -3.05
N LEU A 79 13.36 -3.72 -2.90
CA LEU A 79 14.45 -2.92 -2.36
C LEU A 79 14.81 -3.34 -0.93
N LEU A 80 13.80 -3.55 -0.07
CA LEU A 80 13.99 -4.02 1.30
C LEU A 80 14.57 -5.43 1.34
N MET A 81 14.08 -6.37 0.52
CA MET A 81 14.62 -7.73 0.47
C MET A 81 16.10 -7.77 0.06
N LYS A 82 16.54 -6.85 -0.80
CA LYS A 82 17.93 -6.76 -1.27
C LYS A 82 18.86 -5.96 -0.35
N SER A 83 18.33 -5.42 0.74
CA SER A 83 19.06 -4.55 1.66
C SER A 83 19.41 -5.28 2.95
N ASP A 84 20.59 -4.98 3.51
CA ASP A 84 20.91 -5.38 4.87
C ASP A 84 20.02 -4.66 5.91
N ILE A 85 20.04 -5.14 7.15
CA ILE A 85 19.20 -4.62 8.24
C ILE A 85 19.37 -3.10 8.44
N SER A 86 20.61 -2.60 8.37
CA SER A 86 20.89 -1.18 8.58
C SER A 86 20.28 -0.33 7.46
N LEU A 87 20.45 -0.77 6.22
CA LEU A 87 19.89 -0.09 5.05
C LEU A 87 18.36 -0.17 5.03
N ARG A 88 17.74 -1.31 5.40
CA ARG A 88 16.28 -1.44 5.52
C ARG A 88 15.68 -0.43 6.50
N ARG A 89 16.30 -0.29 7.67
CA ARG A 89 15.89 0.72 8.68
C ARG A 89 15.98 2.14 8.13
N MET A 90 17.07 2.46 7.42
CA MET A 90 17.25 3.78 6.81
C MET A 90 16.22 4.04 5.72
N ILE A 91 15.96 3.08 4.84
CA ILE A 91 14.94 3.18 3.79
C ILE A 91 13.57 3.45 4.41
N LEU A 92 13.16 2.67 5.41
CA LEU A 92 11.86 2.87 6.07
C LEU A 92 11.76 4.21 6.79
N SER A 93 12.83 4.67 7.45
CA SER A 93 12.87 5.99 8.10
C SER A 93 12.74 7.15 7.10
N LEU A 94 13.24 6.97 5.87
CA LEU A 94 13.09 7.95 4.80
C LEU A 94 11.69 7.91 4.19
N LEU A 95 11.17 6.70 3.92
CA LEU A 95 9.85 6.47 3.34
C LEU A 95 8.73 6.99 4.24
N CYS A 96 8.76 6.64 5.53
CA CYS A 96 7.66 6.89 6.46
C CYS A 96 7.30 8.37 6.59
N LYS A 97 8.22 9.27 6.24
CA LYS A 97 8.02 10.73 6.27
C LYS A 97 7.13 11.26 5.14
N ARG A 98 6.95 10.49 4.05
CA ARG A 98 6.32 10.96 2.81
C ARG A 98 5.33 9.96 2.20
N HIS A 99 5.48 8.69 2.53
CA HIS A 99 4.72 7.61 1.93
C HIS A 99 4.25 6.63 3.01
N PRO A 100 3.09 5.99 2.79
CA PRO A 100 2.77 4.76 3.49
C PRO A 100 3.91 3.74 3.36
N VAL A 101 4.19 3.05 4.44
CA VAL A 101 5.22 2.01 4.50
C VAL A 101 4.60 0.65 4.77
N PRO A 102 5.20 -0.43 4.25
CA PRO A 102 4.65 -1.76 4.45
C PRO A 102 4.73 -2.16 5.93
N PHE A 103 3.61 -2.67 6.45
CA PHE A 103 3.49 -3.27 7.77
C PHE A 103 3.33 -4.79 7.69
N VAL A 104 2.47 -5.27 6.77
CA VAL A 104 2.34 -6.69 6.44
C VAL A 104 2.61 -6.86 4.96
N ASP A 105 3.60 -7.69 4.62
CA ASP A 105 4.02 -7.99 3.25
C ASP A 105 3.95 -9.49 2.95
N PRO A 106 3.83 -9.88 1.67
CA PRO A 106 3.90 -11.27 1.27
C PRO A 106 5.34 -11.79 1.46
N THR A 107 5.51 -12.98 2.01
CA THR A 107 6.80 -13.66 1.93
C THR A 107 6.94 -14.29 0.56
N ILE A 108 8.02 -13.97 -0.14
CA ILE A 108 8.40 -14.65 -1.38
C ILE A 108 9.28 -15.83 -0.98
N ILE A 109 8.66 -16.95 -0.60
CA ILE A 109 9.38 -18.21 -0.38
C ILE A 109 9.51 -18.92 -1.73
N ASP A 110 10.69 -19.46 -1.98
CA ASP A 110 11.10 -20.11 -3.22
C ASP A 110 10.06 -21.12 -3.72
N GLN A 111 9.84 -21.14 -5.04
CA GLN A 111 8.67 -21.74 -5.71
C GLN A 111 8.49 -23.25 -5.49
N HIS A 112 9.42 -23.91 -4.80
CA HIS A 112 9.42 -25.34 -4.54
C HIS A 112 8.60 -25.79 -3.30
N GLN A 113 8.05 -24.86 -2.50
CA GLN A 113 7.24 -25.20 -1.30
C GLN A 113 5.84 -24.57 -1.28
N GLN A 114 5.20 -24.41 -2.44
CA GLN A 114 3.90 -23.75 -2.52
C GLN A 114 2.72 -24.66 -2.13
N LYS A 115 1.95 -24.22 -1.13
CA LYS A 115 0.47 -24.20 -1.25
C LYS A 115 -0.20 -22.95 -0.65
N GLN A 116 0.47 -22.11 0.13
CA GLN A 116 -0.15 -20.90 0.68
C GLN A 116 0.82 -19.72 0.66
N ALA A 117 0.35 -18.56 0.22
CA ALA A 117 1.09 -17.30 0.39
C ALA A 117 1.23 -17.06 1.90
N HIS A 118 2.48 -17.06 2.38
CA HIS A 118 2.77 -16.66 3.75
C HIS A 118 2.88 -15.12 3.79
N TYR A 119 2.44 -14.53 4.89
CA TYR A 119 2.49 -13.09 5.11
C TYR A 119 3.25 -12.82 6.40
N GLN A 120 4.10 -11.80 6.40
CA GLN A 120 4.93 -11.46 7.53
C GLN A 120 4.77 -9.98 7.91
N ILE A 121 4.88 -9.71 9.20
CA ILE A 121 5.05 -8.35 9.70
C ILE A 121 6.45 -7.89 9.30
N VAL A 122 6.57 -6.68 8.76
CA VAL A 122 7.86 -6.04 8.47
C VAL A 122 8.46 -5.55 9.79
N PRO A 123 9.47 -6.23 10.35
CA PRO A 123 9.90 -5.97 11.73
C PRO A 123 10.51 -4.57 11.89
N GLU A 124 11.08 -4.02 10.82
CA GLU A 124 11.68 -2.69 10.85
C GLU A 124 10.66 -1.56 11.08
N ILE A 125 9.35 -1.82 10.93
CA ILE A 125 8.30 -0.85 11.23
C ILE A 125 8.38 -0.33 12.67
N LEU A 126 8.84 -1.17 13.60
CA LEU A 126 8.99 -0.83 15.02
C LEU A 126 9.98 0.32 15.24
N HIS A 127 10.93 0.52 14.33
CA HIS A 127 11.91 1.61 14.43
C HIS A 127 11.37 2.97 13.99
N VAL A 128 10.27 2.99 13.24
CA VAL A 128 9.63 4.21 12.75
C VAL A 128 8.27 4.44 13.40
N TRP A 129 7.81 3.50 14.21
CA TRP A 129 6.52 3.56 14.87
C TRP A 129 6.47 4.71 15.88
N ASN A 130 5.51 5.61 15.71
CA ASN A 130 5.24 6.66 16.68
C ASN A 130 4.19 6.18 17.67
N TYR A 131 4.64 5.69 18.84
CA TYR A 131 3.79 5.14 19.89
C TYR A 131 2.98 6.21 20.64
N ASP A 132 3.32 7.50 20.50
CA ASP A 132 2.58 8.59 21.13
C ASP A 132 1.28 8.94 20.37
N ARG A 133 1.03 8.29 19.23
CA ARG A 133 -0.12 8.54 18.37
C ARG A 133 -0.97 7.27 18.23
N PRO A 134 -2.31 7.39 18.39
CA PRO A 134 -3.18 6.26 18.13
C PRO A 134 -3.07 5.82 16.67
N THR A 135 -3.09 4.51 16.45
CA THR A 135 -2.97 3.88 15.14
C THR A 135 -4.26 3.15 14.78
N PHE A 136 -4.91 3.58 13.70
CA PHE A 136 -6.19 3.01 13.25
C PHE A 136 -6.01 2.11 12.03
N LEU A 137 -6.59 0.91 12.05
CA LEU A 137 -6.60 0.00 10.91
C LEU A 137 -7.90 0.11 10.11
N SER A 138 -7.79 0.46 8.84
CA SER A 138 -8.88 0.40 7.85
C SER A 138 -8.84 -0.90 7.06
N PHE A 139 -9.92 -1.67 7.10
CA PHE A 139 -10.05 -2.90 6.32
C PHE A 139 -11.48 -3.11 5.80
N GLY A 140 -11.60 -3.87 4.71
CA GLY A 140 -12.88 -4.25 4.13
C GLY A 140 -13.30 -5.64 4.62
N VAL A 141 -14.61 -5.82 4.85
CA VAL A 141 -15.23 -7.14 5.02
C VAL A 141 -16.03 -7.45 3.75
N GLY A 142 -15.69 -8.56 3.09
CA GLY A 142 -16.22 -8.88 1.77
C GLY A 142 -15.61 -8.05 0.63
N PRO A 143 -16.24 -8.01 -0.56
CA PRO A 143 -15.79 -7.20 -1.68
C PRO A 143 -15.99 -5.71 -1.36
N CYS A 144 -14.92 -5.02 -1.00
CA CYS A 144 -14.95 -3.59 -0.71
C CYS A 144 -14.04 -2.84 -1.69
N PHE A 145 -14.65 -2.05 -2.59
CA PHE A 145 -13.93 -1.26 -3.57
C PHE A 145 -13.72 0.18 -3.07
N ARG A 146 -12.67 0.85 -3.58
CA ARG A 146 -12.39 2.28 -3.34
C ARG A 146 -12.21 2.66 -1.85
N LYS A 147 -11.90 1.69 -0.98
CA LYS A 147 -11.57 1.93 0.43
C LYS A 147 -10.38 2.87 0.56
N SER A 148 -9.26 2.53 -0.07
CA SER A 148 -8.05 3.36 -0.06
C SER A 148 -8.31 4.75 -0.66
N THR A 149 -9.22 4.90 -1.63
CA THR A 149 -9.65 6.21 -2.15
C THR A 149 -10.27 7.08 -1.05
N LEU A 150 -11.17 6.51 -0.24
CA LEU A 150 -11.75 7.21 0.91
C LEU A 150 -10.67 7.56 1.93
N MET A 151 -9.78 6.61 2.25
CA MET A 151 -8.70 6.83 3.22
C MET A 151 -7.76 7.95 2.77
N ASN A 152 -7.40 7.98 1.49
CA ASN A 152 -6.60 9.04 0.90
C ASN A 152 -7.30 10.40 0.98
N ALA A 153 -8.61 10.46 0.70
CA ALA A 153 -9.37 11.70 0.76
C ALA A 153 -9.57 12.24 2.19
N VAL A 154 -9.95 11.37 3.13
CA VAL A 154 -10.26 11.77 4.52
C VAL A 154 -8.99 12.12 5.29
N PHE A 155 -7.93 11.33 5.11
CA PHE A 155 -6.71 11.48 5.89
C PHE A 155 -5.57 12.16 5.14
N MET A 156 -5.79 12.62 3.90
CA MET A 156 -4.74 13.19 3.05
C MET A 156 -3.52 12.26 2.93
N SER A 157 -3.80 10.98 2.69
CA SER A 157 -2.80 9.92 2.54
C SER A 157 -2.62 9.51 1.07
N SER A 158 -1.62 8.67 0.78
CA SER A 158 -1.28 8.20 -0.58
C SER A 158 -1.21 6.67 -0.68
N PHE A 159 -2.15 5.96 -0.06
CA PHE A 159 -2.24 4.50 -0.21
C PHE A 159 -2.50 4.12 -1.67
N GLU A 160 -1.66 3.22 -2.19
CA GLU A 160 -1.79 2.72 -3.57
C GLU A 160 -3.09 1.91 -3.74
N GLN A 161 -3.67 1.99 -4.94
CA GLN A 161 -4.88 1.25 -5.29
C GLN A 161 -4.54 0.16 -6.31
N SER A 162 -4.60 -1.10 -5.89
CA SER A 162 -4.55 -2.22 -6.82
C SER A 162 -5.15 -3.46 -6.17
N THR A 163 -5.91 -4.24 -6.93
CA THR A 163 -6.62 -5.42 -6.39
C THR A 163 -6.12 -6.73 -6.98
N GLN A 164 -5.26 -6.72 -7.99
CA GLN A 164 -4.95 -7.93 -8.77
C GLN A 164 -3.56 -8.51 -8.53
N SER A 165 -2.73 -7.89 -7.69
CA SER A 165 -1.35 -8.29 -7.48
C SER A 165 -1.15 -8.88 -6.08
N ILE A 166 -0.24 -9.86 -5.96
CA ILE A 166 0.12 -10.49 -4.67
C ILE A 166 0.60 -9.45 -3.63
N TYR A 167 1.15 -8.33 -4.09
CA TYR A 167 1.60 -7.24 -3.24
C TYR A 167 0.42 -6.48 -2.61
N PHE A 168 -0.82 -6.72 -3.04
CA PHE A 168 -2.02 -6.04 -2.54
C PHE A 168 -3.06 -6.98 -1.94
N GLN A 169 -2.76 -8.28 -1.80
CA GLN A 169 -3.70 -9.24 -1.22
C GLN A 169 -3.27 -9.58 0.20
N GLN A 170 -4.12 -9.27 1.19
CA GLN A 170 -3.84 -9.50 2.62
C GLN A 170 -2.58 -8.78 3.12
N THR A 171 -2.29 -7.62 2.53
CA THR A 171 -1.15 -6.78 2.90
C THR A 171 -1.64 -5.53 3.60
N ILE A 172 -0.77 -4.87 4.35
CA ILE A 172 -1.13 -3.66 5.11
C ILE A 172 0.00 -2.65 4.95
N ASP A 173 -0.37 -1.40 4.69
CA ASP A 173 0.53 -0.24 4.77
C ASP A 173 0.14 0.66 5.93
N ILE A 174 1.11 1.39 6.48
CA ILE A 174 0.92 2.38 7.54
C ILE A 174 1.46 3.73 7.08
N ASP A 175 0.63 4.74 7.22
CA ASP A 175 0.96 6.14 7.09
C ASP A 175 1.02 6.77 8.48
N PHE A 176 2.18 7.32 8.83
CA PHE A 176 2.46 7.93 10.14
C PHE A 176 2.03 9.40 10.24
N GLY A 177 1.34 9.93 9.22
CA GLY A 177 0.70 11.24 9.33
C GLY A 177 1.68 12.41 9.33
N TYR A 178 2.91 12.19 8.85
CA TYR A 178 3.89 13.26 8.66
C TYR A 178 3.37 14.20 7.56
N SER A 179 2.91 15.38 7.97
CA SER A 179 2.50 16.44 7.04
C SER A 179 3.68 17.34 6.71
N PHE A 180 3.80 17.75 5.45
CA PHE A 180 4.73 18.80 5.04
C PHE A 180 4.32 20.19 5.53
N LEU A 181 3.05 20.38 5.88
CA LEU A 181 2.55 21.61 6.46
C LEU A 181 2.88 21.56 7.96
N PRO A 182 3.90 22.31 8.43
CA PRO A 182 4.38 22.21 9.82
C PRO A 182 3.31 22.58 10.84
N SER A 183 2.28 23.31 10.40
CA SER A 183 1.21 23.81 11.25
C SER A 183 0.24 22.72 11.72
N GLN A 184 0.12 21.57 11.03
CA GLN A 184 -0.86 20.54 11.38
C GLN A 184 -0.42 19.12 10.97
N PRO A 185 0.56 18.50 11.65
CA PRO A 185 0.77 17.06 11.53
C PRO A 185 -0.48 16.31 12.02
N ARG A 186 -0.83 15.21 11.34
CA ARG A 186 -1.91 14.34 11.83
C ARG A 186 -1.52 13.77 13.20
N LYS A 187 -2.46 13.83 14.15
CA LYS A 187 -2.29 13.31 15.51
C LYS A 187 -2.58 11.80 15.62
N MET A 188 -2.65 11.10 14.49
CA MET A 188 -2.95 9.68 14.43
C MET A 188 -2.18 9.05 13.26
N ASN A 189 -1.84 7.78 13.41
CA ASN A 189 -1.33 6.93 12.34
C ASN A 189 -2.52 6.19 11.71
N ILE A 190 -2.45 5.97 10.40
CA ILE A 190 -3.51 5.29 9.65
C ILE A 190 -2.89 4.09 8.96
N ALA A 191 -3.49 2.93 9.11
CA ALA A 191 -3.13 1.71 8.41
C ALA A 191 -4.23 1.34 7.42
N ASP A 192 -3.86 0.96 6.21
CA ASP A 192 -4.78 0.53 5.17
C ASP A 192 -4.46 -0.91 4.78
N ALA A 193 -5.43 -1.81 5.01
CA ALA A 193 -5.35 -3.19 4.55
C ALA A 193 -5.77 -3.29 3.08
N HIS A 194 -4.94 -3.93 2.27
CA HIS A 194 -5.20 -4.15 0.85
C HIS A 194 -5.78 -5.55 0.61
N GLY A 195 -6.67 -5.62 -0.38
CA GLY A 195 -7.37 -6.86 -0.72
C GLY A 195 -8.36 -7.26 0.37
N GLN A 196 -8.68 -8.56 0.42
CA GLN A 196 -9.64 -9.08 1.38
C GLN A 196 -8.95 -9.41 2.71
N MET A 197 -9.34 -8.74 3.79
CA MET A 197 -8.87 -9.08 5.13
C MET A 197 -9.39 -10.46 5.55
N THR A 198 -8.51 -11.30 6.08
CA THR A 198 -8.91 -12.57 6.68
C THR A 198 -9.02 -12.45 8.19
N LYS A 199 -9.98 -13.16 8.80
CA LYS A 199 -10.13 -13.20 10.26
C LYS A 199 -8.83 -13.67 10.95
N GLN A 200 -8.12 -14.62 10.35
CA GLN A 200 -6.85 -15.10 10.86
C GLN A 200 -5.77 -14.01 10.91
N LEU A 201 -5.62 -13.20 9.84
CA LEU A 201 -4.68 -12.08 9.85
C LEU A 201 -5.13 -11.02 10.86
N LEU A 202 -6.41 -10.69 10.90
CA LEU A 202 -6.98 -9.70 11.81
C LEU A 202 -6.70 -10.05 13.27
N CYS A 203 -7.00 -11.28 13.70
CA CYS A 203 -6.73 -11.74 15.08
C CYS A 203 -5.25 -11.72 15.46
N LYS A 204 -4.33 -11.86 14.49
CA LYS A 204 -2.88 -11.80 14.76
C LYS A 204 -2.37 -10.39 15.05
N ILE A 205 -3.04 -9.38 14.49
CA ILE A 205 -2.52 -8.00 14.49
C ILE A 205 -3.41 -7.02 15.26
N SER A 206 -4.64 -7.40 15.62
CA SER A 206 -5.64 -6.50 16.19
C SER A 206 -5.16 -5.77 17.45
N GLU A 207 -4.41 -6.46 18.31
CA GLU A 207 -3.85 -5.88 19.53
C GLU A 207 -2.88 -4.71 19.30
N LEU A 208 -2.30 -4.61 18.10
CA LEU A 208 -1.33 -3.57 17.72
C LEU A 208 -1.98 -2.25 17.31
N PHE A 209 -3.31 -2.23 17.18
CA PHE A 209 -4.07 -1.04 16.77
C PHE A 209 -4.92 -0.51 17.92
N ASP A 210 -5.14 0.81 17.90
CA ASP A 210 -5.98 1.51 18.88
C ASP A 210 -7.44 1.58 18.44
N GLY A 211 -7.69 1.42 17.13
CA GLY A 211 -9.03 1.37 16.60
C GLY A 211 -9.13 0.84 15.18
N PHE A 212 -10.36 0.62 14.75
CA PHE A 212 -10.69 -0.05 13.50
C PHE A 212 -11.74 0.73 12.71
N LEU A 213 -11.45 0.93 11.43
CA LEU A 213 -12.40 1.45 10.44
C LEU A 213 -12.82 0.26 9.57
N VAL A 214 -14.01 -0.27 9.84
CA VAL A 214 -14.52 -1.49 9.19
C VAL A 214 -15.40 -1.06 8.03
N HIS A 215 -14.97 -1.34 6.80
CA HIS A 215 -15.71 -0.98 5.60
C HIS A 215 -16.51 -2.18 5.09
N VAL A 216 -17.81 -1.98 4.86
CA VAL A 216 -18.69 -3.03 4.35
C VAL A 216 -19.56 -2.43 3.25
N ASP A 217 -19.65 -3.11 2.12
CA ASP A 217 -20.62 -2.78 1.07
C ASP A 217 -22.05 -3.03 1.56
N TYR A 218 -22.98 -2.13 1.22
CA TYR A 218 -24.37 -2.21 1.68
C TYR A 218 -25.06 -3.51 1.24
N GLU A 219 -24.96 -3.88 -0.03
CA GLU A 219 -25.60 -5.11 -0.54
C GLU A 219 -24.96 -6.37 0.06
N PHE A 220 -23.65 -6.32 0.28
CA PHE A 220 -22.95 -7.42 0.96
C PHE A 220 -23.43 -7.58 2.41
N LEU A 221 -23.61 -6.48 3.14
CA LEU A 221 -24.09 -6.48 4.52
C LEU A 221 -25.51 -7.06 4.61
N GLU A 222 -26.42 -6.67 3.71
CA GLU A 222 -27.80 -7.19 3.68
C GLU A 222 -27.85 -8.71 3.51
N ARG A 223 -26.92 -9.29 2.75
CA ARG A 223 -26.89 -10.72 2.43
C ARG A 223 -26.03 -11.57 3.37
N ASN A 224 -25.10 -10.94 4.11
CA ASN A 224 -24.06 -11.64 4.87
C ASN A 224 -23.86 -11.05 6.27
N ASN A 225 -24.96 -10.69 6.95
CA ASN A 225 -24.93 -10.08 8.27
C ASN A 225 -24.11 -10.89 9.30
N GLU A 226 -24.34 -12.20 9.39
CA GLU A 226 -23.63 -13.10 10.33
C GLU A 226 -22.13 -13.11 10.07
N PHE A 227 -21.71 -13.16 8.79
CA PHE A 227 -20.31 -13.09 8.41
C PHE A 227 -19.65 -11.76 8.81
N VAL A 228 -20.38 -10.65 8.71
CA VAL A 228 -19.88 -9.34 9.15
C VAL A 228 -19.77 -9.28 10.68
N LEU A 229 -20.77 -9.80 11.40
CA LEU A 229 -20.74 -9.90 12.86
C LEU A 229 -19.54 -10.74 13.33
N ASP A 230 -19.27 -11.88 12.68
CA ASP A 230 -18.12 -12.74 12.98
C ASP A 230 -16.76 -12.02 12.87
N PHE A 231 -16.64 -11.03 11.99
CA PHE A 231 -15.46 -10.17 11.87
C PHE A 231 -15.41 -9.12 12.98
N LEU A 232 -16.55 -8.53 13.34
CA LEU A 232 -16.63 -7.54 14.42
C LEU A 232 -16.36 -8.16 15.79
N ASP A 233 -16.79 -9.40 16.01
CA ASP A 233 -16.54 -10.17 17.23
C ASP A 233 -15.07 -10.60 17.37
N ALA A 234 -14.33 -10.64 16.26
CA ALA A 234 -12.88 -10.89 16.27
C ALA A 234 -12.06 -9.70 16.77
N LEU A 235 -12.66 -8.51 16.89
CA LEU A 235 -11.97 -7.30 17.33
C LEU A 235 -11.92 -7.22 18.88
N PRO A 236 -10.88 -6.62 19.49
CA PRO A 236 -10.81 -6.41 20.93
C PRO A 236 -11.85 -5.38 21.41
N VAL A 237 -12.51 -5.65 22.54
CA VAL A 237 -13.69 -4.90 23.03
C VAL A 237 -13.34 -3.51 23.56
N ASP A 238 -12.11 -3.32 23.98
CA ASP A 238 -11.54 -2.09 24.55
C ASP A 238 -11.05 -1.08 23.49
N LYS A 239 -11.21 -1.39 22.20
CA LYS A 239 -10.70 -0.58 21.08
C LYS A 239 -11.80 0.20 20.37
N TYR A 240 -11.44 1.31 19.74
CA TYR A 240 -12.39 2.09 18.93
C TYR A 240 -12.83 1.29 17.70
N ARG A 241 -14.13 1.32 17.39
CA ARG A 241 -14.68 0.65 16.21
C ARG A 241 -15.63 1.60 15.48
N LEU A 242 -15.38 1.83 14.20
CA LEU A 242 -16.30 2.55 13.32
C LEU A 242 -16.67 1.65 12.14
N LEU A 243 -17.96 1.30 12.05
CA LEU A 243 -18.51 0.62 10.89
C LEU A 243 -18.91 1.66 9.83
N ILE A 244 -18.32 1.54 8.64
CA ILE A 244 -18.57 2.41 7.50
C ILE A 244 -19.30 1.59 6.44
N ILE A 245 -20.60 1.85 6.31
CA ILE A 245 -21.43 1.25 5.27
C ILE A 245 -21.22 2.03 3.97
N ARG A 246 -20.80 1.31 2.92
CA ARG A 246 -20.41 1.85 1.61
C ARG A 246 -21.52 1.63 0.59
N ASP A 247 -21.53 2.49 -0.43
CA ASP A 247 -22.39 2.34 -1.61
C ASP A 247 -23.89 2.17 -1.27
N LEU A 248 -24.33 2.88 -0.22
CA LEU A 248 -25.74 3.00 0.15
C LEU A 248 -26.55 3.36 -1.09
N GLN A 249 -27.58 2.55 -1.38
CA GLN A 249 -28.53 2.88 -2.45
C GLN A 249 -29.01 4.31 -2.19
N ARG A 250 -28.79 5.20 -3.16
CA ARG A 250 -29.44 6.50 -3.13
C ARG A 250 -30.93 6.19 -3.14
N THR A 251 -31.59 6.36 -2.01
CA THR A 251 -33.02 6.62 -2.01
C THR A 251 -33.18 7.85 -2.89
N VAL A 252 -33.64 7.62 -4.12
CA VAL A 252 -34.13 8.68 -4.99
C VAL A 252 -35.38 9.18 -4.30
N GLY A 253 -35.18 10.07 -3.33
CA GLY A 253 -36.24 10.89 -2.78
C GLY A 253 -36.73 11.74 -3.92
N ILE A 254 -37.86 11.35 -4.49
CA ILE A 254 -38.79 12.25 -5.17
C ILE A 254 -39.10 13.33 -4.14
N PHE A 255 -38.37 14.46 -4.20
CA PHE A 255 -38.87 15.70 -3.64
C PHE A 255 -39.97 16.16 -4.59
N SER A 256 -41.20 15.73 -4.28
CA SER A 256 -42.45 16.33 -4.73
C SER A 256 -42.68 17.66 -4.01
#